data_AF-A0AAW3A0M8-F1
#
_entry.id   AF-A0AAW3A0M8-F1
#
_cell.length_a   1.000
_cell.length_b   1.000
_cell.length_c   1.000
_cell.angle_alpha   90.00
_cell.angle_beta   90.00
_cell.angle_gamma   90.00
#
_symmetry.space_group_name_H-M   'P 1'
#
loop_
_entity.id
_entity.type
_entity.pdbx_description
1 polymer ?
#
loop_
_entity_poly.entity_id
_entity_poly.type
_entity_poly.pdbx_seq_one_letter_code
_entity_poly.pdbx_strand_id
1 'polypeptide(L)'
;MNDIYAKRLAQTTMFHQLMRSHGTLWAATQVTKEKLDLAFVKEEMMRVNGRRSMPLLVDAAAKENLAETHLAHLTEHCAWAESARAFAVQRQTPLTQHIASMGRMAETITQAKNASTSQLLFSEHMARIDGISEFEEEPLLEDEEDS
;
A
#
# COMPACT_ATOMS: atom_id res chain seq x y z
N MET A 1 -12.53 18.40 2.75
CA MET A 1 -12.40 18.17 4.22
C MET A 1 -12.03 16.71 4.56
N ASN A 2 -11.78 15.86 3.56
CA ASN A 2 -11.59 14.42 3.76
C ASN A 2 -10.36 14.07 4.60
N ASP A 3 -9.24 14.77 4.45
CA ASP A 3 -8.03 14.46 5.24
C ASP A 3 -8.24 14.62 6.75
N ILE A 4 -9.13 15.52 7.15
CA ILE A 4 -9.47 15.74 8.56
C ILE A 4 -10.26 14.53 9.08
N TYR A 5 -11.21 14.01 8.30
CA TYR A 5 -11.97 12.81 8.64
C TYR A 5 -11.10 11.56 8.62
N ALA A 6 -10.30 11.39 7.57
CA ALA A 6 -9.35 10.29 7.42
C ALA A 6 -8.40 10.20 8.61
N LYS A 7 -7.85 11.34 9.08
CA LYS A 7 -6.98 11.36 10.26
C LYS A 7 -7.71 10.92 11.54
N ARG A 8 -8.96 11.30 11.73
CA ARG A 8 -9.74 10.89 12.91
C ARG A 8 -10.05 9.40 12.87
N LEU A 9 -10.42 8.88 11.70
CA LEU A 9 -10.64 7.45 11.50
C LEU A 9 -9.35 6.64 11.70
N ALA A 10 -8.22 7.17 11.20
CA ALA A 10 -6.89 6.58 11.39
C ALA A 10 -6.57 6.39 12.88
N GLN A 11 -6.81 7.41 13.70
CA GLN A 11 -6.53 7.35 15.14
C GLN A 11 -7.29 6.20 15.83
N THR A 12 -8.56 6.01 15.49
CA THR A 12 -9.38 4.92 16.03
C THR A 12 -8.88 3.56 15.53
N THR A 13 -8.67 3.43 14.22
CA THR A 13 -8.27 2.16 13.59
C THR A 13 -6.87 1.72 14.02
N MET A 14 -5.91 2.64 14.17
CA MET A 14 -4.56 2.32 14.65
C MET A 14 -4.56 1.65 16.01
N PHE A 15 -5.45 2.04 16.92
CA PHE A 15 -5.57 1.35 18.21
C PHE A 15 -6.14 -0.07 18.05
N HIS A 16 -7.15 -0.25 17.20
CA HIS A 16 -7.65 -1.59 16.89
C HIS A 16 -6.58 -2.49 16.24
N GLN A 17 -5.76 -1.94 15.34
CA GLN A 17 -4.65 -2.67 14.74
C GLN A 17 -3.50 -2.93 15.73
N LEU A 18 -3.30 -2.06 16.71
CA LEU A 18 -2.36 -2.32 17.80
C LEU A 18 -2.80 -3.51 18.64
N MET A 19 -4.10 -3.62 18.98
CA MET A 19 -4.60 -4.73 19.80
C MET A 19 -4.29 -6.11 19.20
N ARG A 20 -4.36 -6.25 17.87
CA ARG A 20 -4.03 -7.52 17.19
C ARG A 20 -2.53 -7.76 17.05
N SER A 21 -1.72 -6.72 16.86
CA SER A 21 -0.28 -6.83 16.56
C SER A 21 0.59 -6.81 17.82
N HIS A 22 0.03 -6.38 18.95
CA HIS A 22 0.75 -6.26 20.22
C HIS A 22 1.40 -7.57 20.65
N GLY A 23 0.76 -8.72 20.44
CA GLY A 23 1.35 -10.02 20.75
C GLY A 23 2.65 -10.27 19.99
N THR A 24 2.69 -9.96 18.69
CA THR A 24 3.88 -10.08 17.85
C THR A 24 4.97 -9.11 18.28
N LEU A 25 4.62 -7.84 18.53
CA LEU A 25 5.58 -6.82 18.97
C LEU A 25 6.17 -7.16 20.34
N TRP A 26 5.33 -7.59 21.28
CA TRP A 26 5.78 -7.99 22.60
C TRP A 26 6.71 -9.20 22.53
N ALA A 27 6.37 -10.23 21.76
CA ALA A 27 7.23 -11.39 21.56
C ALA A 27 8.59 -11.00 20.96
N ALA A 28 8.61 -10.11 19.96
CA ALA A 28 9.84 -9.62 19.34
C ALA A 28 10.74 -8.92 20.37
N THR A 29 10.19 -8.01 21.19
CA THR A 29 10.98 -7.28 22.21
C THR A 29 11.56 -8.18 23.31
N GLN A 30 10.95 -9.33 23.59
CA GLN A 30 11.55 -10.31 24.50
C GLN A 30 12.84 -10.93 23.95
N VAL A 31 12.96 -11.03 22.62
CA VAL A 31 14.15 -11.57 21.95
C VAL A 31 15.16 -10.46 21.68
N THR A 32 14.74 -9.35 21.07
CA THR A 32 15.62 -8.23 20.70
C THR A 32 16.07 -7.39 21.89
N LYS A 33 15.40 -7.55 23.05
CA LYS A 33 15.63 -6.78 24.28
C LYS A 33 15.40 -5.27 24.13
N GLU A 34 14.64 -4.88 23.10
CA GLU A 34 14.19 -3.52 22.90
C GLU A 34 13.08 -3.15 23.89
N LYS A 35 12.92 -1.86 24.16
CA LYS A 35 11.88 -1.37 25.05
C LYS A 35 10.57 -1.21 24.29
N LEU A 36 9.55 -1.95 24.70
CA LEU A 36 8.19 -1.77 24.19
C LEU A 36 7.54 -0.53 24.81
N ASP A 37 7.73 0.63 24.18
CA ASP A 37 7.11 1.89 24.58
C ASP A 37 6.34 2.56 23.43
N LEU A 38 5.75 3.74 23.70
CA LEU A 38 4.98 4.46 22.70
C LEU A 38 5.83 4.89 21.50
N ALA A 39 7.13 5.13 21.67
CA ALA A 39 8.00 5.51 20.56
C ALA A 39 8.20 4.33 19.62
N PHE A 40 8.45 3.13 20.17
CA PHE A 40 8.53 1.89 19.41
C PHE A 40 7.24 1.61 18.62
N VAL A 41 6.08 1.72 19.29
CA VAL A 41 4.77 1.50 18.63
C VAL A 41 4.51 2.54 17.53
N LYS A 42 4.87 3.80 17.76
CA LYS A 42 4.72 4.85 16.75
C LYS A 42 5.61 4.58 15.54
N GLU A 43 6.84 4.15 15.75
CA GLU A 43 7.75 3.82 14.66
C GLU A 43 7.23 2.66 13.81
N GLU A 44 6.77 1.58 14.44
CA GLU A 44 6.18 0.44 13.72
C GLU A 44 4.95 0.86 12.92
N MET A 45 4.07 1.66 13.52
CA MET A 45 2.90 2.18 12.80
C MET A 45 3.27 3.18 11.70
N MET A 46 4.35 3.95 11.86
CA MET A 46 4.85 4.85 10.81
C MET A 46 5.42 4.05 9.64
N ARG A 47 6.15 2.97 9.90
CA ARG A 47 6.69 2.09 8.85
C ARG A 47 5.56 1.43 8.05
N VAL A 48 4.54 0.93 8.74
CA VAL A 48 3.40 0.28 8.09
C VAL A 48 2.55 1.27 7.30
N ASN A 49 2.19 2.42 7.88
CA ASN A 49 1.22 3.33 7.25
C ASN A 49 1.87 4.39 6.32
N GLY A 50 3.09 4.82 6.66
CA GLY A 50 3.83 5.94 6.06
C GLY A 50 4.57 5.57 4.78
N ARG A 51 3.95 4.77 3.91
CA ARG A 51 4.54 4.33 2.64
C ARG A 51 4.44 5.45 1.61
N ARG A 52 5.52 5.65 0.86
CA ARG A 52 5.59 6.70 -0.16
C ARG A 52 5.76 6.08 -1.53
N SER A 53 4.83 6.38 -2.42
CA SER A 53 5.04 6.15 -3.84
C SER A 53 6.11 7.10 -4.38
N MET A 54 7.20 6.50 -4.84
CA MET A 54 8.27 7.19 -5.59
C MET A 54 7.82 7.41 -7.05
N PRO A 55 8.59 8.15 -7.87
CA PRO A 55 8.27 8.26 -9.30
C PRO A 55 8.29 6.87 -9.95
N LEU A 56 7.11 6.33 -10.26
CA LEU A 56 6.93 4.98 -10.81
C LEU A 56 7.51 4.77 -12.21
N LEU A 57 8.07 5.83 -12.82
CA LEU A 57 8.89 5.73 -14.02
C LEU A 57 10.25 5.07 -13.74
N VAL A 58 10.73 5.15 -12.50
CA VAL A 58 11.93 4.45 -12.06
C VAL A 58 11.54 3.01 -11.73
N ASP A 59 12.08 2.03 -12.46
CA ASP A 59 11.68 0.63 -12.31
C ASP A 59 11.93 0.09 -10.89
N ALA A 60 13.04 0.48 -10.27
CA ALA A 60 13.35 0.11 -8.88
C ALA A 60 12.27 0.59 -7.88
N ALA A 61 11.60 1.71 -8.15
CA ALA A 61 10.52 2.19 -7.30
C ALA A 61 9.23 1.38 -7.45
N ALA A 62 9.02 0.79 -8.63
CA ALA A 62 7.81 0.04 -8.93
C ALA A 62 7.94 -1.47 -8.62
N LYS A 63 9.14 -1.94 -8.28
CA LYS A 63 9.44 -3.31 -7.81
C LYS A 63 9.56 -3.41 -6.27
N GLU A 64 9.26 -2.34 -5.54
CA GLU A 64 9.35 -2.31 -4.09
C GLU A 64 8.14 -3.02 -3.46
N ASN A 65 8.38 -4.14 -2.77
CA ASN A 65 7.33 -5.03 -2.26
C ASN A 65 7.28 -5.13 -0.72
N LEU A 66 8.07 -4.37 0.05
CA LEU A 66 8.08 -4.45 1.51
C LEU A 66 6.74 -3.99 2.11
N ALA A 67 6.09 -3.07 1.39
CA ALA A 67 4.74 -2.61 1.64
C ALA A 67 3.67 -3.73 1.63
N GLU A 68 3.89 -4.80 0.87
CA GLU A 68 2.85 -5.80 0.54
C GLU A 68 2.94 -7.07 1.40
N THR A 69 3.68 -6.99 2.51
CA THR A 69 3.78 -8.12 3.46
C THR A 69 2.46 -8.34 4.22
N HIS A 70 2.20 -9.58 4.62
CA HIS A 70 0.98 -9.94 5.36
C HIS A 70 0.81 -9.09 6.63
N LEU A 71 1.87 -8.88 7.41
CA LEU A 71 1.77 -8.09 8.63
C LEU A 71 1.40 -6.63 8.31
N ALA A 72 2.02 -6.05 7.27
CA ALA A 72 1.76 -4.68 6.85
C ALA A 72 0.30 -4.50 6.41
N HIS A 73 -0.26 -5.41 5.61
CA HIS A 73 -1.67 -5.39 5.22
C HIS A 73 -2.62 -5.50 6.41
N LEU A 74 -2.28 -6.33 7.40
CA LEU A 74 -3.12 -6.57 8.56
C LEU A 74 -3.09 -5.42 9.59
N THR A 75 -2.03 -4.61 9.59
CA THR A 75 -1.81 -3.55 10.60
C THR A 75 -1.99 -2.14 10.04
N GLU A 76 -2.15 -2.01 8.73
CA GLU A 76 -2.44 -0.75 8.07
C GLU A 76 -3.84 -0.22 8.41
N HIS A 77 -3.95 1.11 8.56
CA HIS A 77 -5.24 1.78 8.74
C HIS A 77 -5.94 2.04 7.40
N CYS A 78 -7.27 2.12 7.38
CA CYS A 78 -8.05 2.38 6.16
C CYS A 78 -8.13 3.87 5.73
N ALA A 79 -7.39 4.78 6.37
CA ALA A 79 -7.51 6.22 6.11
C ALA A 79 -7.15 6.65 4.67
N TRP A 80 -6.40 5.82 3.95
CA TRP A 80 -6.09 6.04 2.55
C TRP A 80 -7.32 5.94 1.65
N ALA A 81 -8.34 5.17 2.03
CA ALA A 81 -9.58 5.01 1.26
C ALA A 81 -10.50 6.23 1.37
N GLU A 82 -10.47 6.93 2.50
CA GLU A 82 -11.29 8.12 2.78
C GLU A 82 -10.79 9.39 2.05
N SER A 83 -9.48 9.47 1.81
CA SER A 83 -8.86 10.61 1.11
C SER A 83 -8.10 10.15 -0.13
N ALA A 84 -8.61 10.53 -1.30
CA ALA A 84 -7.96 10.28 -2.58
C ALA A 84 -6.52 10.83 -2.65
N ARG A 85 -6.22 11.90 -1.90
CA ARG A 85 -4.85 12.43 -1.80
C ARG A 85 -3.96 11.55 -0.93
N ALA A 86 -4.47 11.00 0.16
CA ALA A 86 -3.73 10.03 0.96
C ALA A 86 -3.44 8.75 0.16
N PHE A 87 -4.44 8.26 -0.60
CA PHE A 87 -4.24 7.20 -1.59
C PHE A 87 -3.13 7.53 -2.59
N ALA A 88 -3.16 8.74 -3.17
CA ALA A 88 -2.13 9.17 -4.13
C ALA A 88 -0.73 9.33 -3.49
N VAL A 89 -0.63 9.56 -2.18
CA VAL A 89 0.67 9.57 -1.49
C VAL A 89 1.23 8.16 -1.38
N GLN A 90 0.41 7.20 -0.97
CA GLN A 90 0.82 5.80 -0.81
C GLN A 90 1.10 5.12 -2.14
N ARG A 91 0.23 5.30 -3.16
CA ARG A 91 0.33 4.59 -4.44
C ARG A 91 0.57 5.46 -5.70
N GLN A 92 0.23 6.74 -5.73
CA GLN A 92 -0.02 7.60 -6.91
C GLN A 92 -1.46 7.57 -7.45
N THR A 93 -1.79 8.59 -8.25
CA THR A 93 -3.07 8.71 -8.96
C THR A 93 -3.24 7.58 -9.98
N PRO A 94 -4.44 6.95 -10.11
CA PRO A 94 -4.64 5.77 -10.95
C PRO A 94 -4.16 5.92 -12.39
N LEU A 95 -4.48 7.04 -13.04
CA LEU A 95 -4.01 7.34 -14.40
C LEU A 95 -2.48 7.36 -14.49
N THR A 96 -1.80 7.92 -13.50
CA THR A 96 -0.34 8.06 -13.50
C THR A 96 0.36 6.72 -13.36
N GLN A 97 -0.24 5.75 -12.66
CA GLN A 97 0.28 4.38 -12.57
C GLN A 97 0.31 3.72 -13.95
N HIS A 98 -0.80 3.79 -14.69
CA HIS A 98 -0.94 3.24 -16.05
C HIS A 98 -0.04 3.97 -17.08
N ILE A 99 0.14 5.27 -16.95
CA ILE A 99 1.07 6.02 -17.82
C ILE A 99 2.54 5.68 -17.46
N ALA A 100 2.84 5.48 -16.18
CA ALA A 100 4.18 5.12 -15.74
C ALA A 100 4.59 3.72 -16.20
N SER A 101 3.67 2.73 -16.21
CA SER A 101 3.95 1.40 -16.76
C SER A 101 4.29 1.45 -18.24
N MET A 102 3.55 2.23 -19.03
CA MET A 102 3.89 2.51 -20.43
C MET A 102 5.26 3.22 -20.54
N GLY A 103 5.52 4.22 -19.69
CA GLY A 103 6.75 5.02 -19.71
C GLY A 103 8.03 4.22 -19.42
N ARG A 104 7.93 3.18 -18.58
CA ARG A 104 9.02 2.24 -18.29
C ARG A 104 9.05 1.01 -19.20
N MET A 105 8.21 1.00 -20.25
CA MET A 105 8.08 -0.11 -21.21
C MET A 105 7.65 -1.44 -20.60
N ALA A 106 6.98 -1.42 -19.45
CA ALA A 106 6.39 -2.62 -18.85
C ALA A 106 5.05 -3.00 -19.49
N GLU A 107 4.38 -2.05 -20.15
CA GLU A 107 3.07 -2.25 -20.80
C GLU A 107 3.08 -1.67 -22.23
N THR A 108 2.30 -2.24 -23.14
CA THR A 108 2.15 -1.65 -24.48
C THR A 108 1.30 -0.39 -24.47
N ILE A 109 1.54 0.51 -25.42
CA ILE A 109 0.77 1.76 -25.58
C ILE A 109 -0.73 1.47 -25.72
N THR A 110 -1.10 0.42 -26.46
CA THR A 110 -2.50 0.06 -26.70
C THR A 110 -3.18 -0.43 -25.43
N GLN A 111 -2.52 -1.29 -24.65
CA GLN A 111 -3.07 -1.78 -23.37
C GLN A 111 -3.18 -0.64 -22.35
N ALA A 112 -2.13 0.18 -22.19
CA ALA A 112 -2.15 1.34 -21.30
C ALA A 112 -3.27 2.34 -21.69
N LYS A 113 -3.47 2.57 -22.99
CA LYS A 113 -4.56 3.41 -23.49
C LYS A 113 -5.92 2.85 -23.10
N ASN A 114 -6.16 1.55 -23.28
CA ASN A 114 -7.42 0.90 -22.93
C ASN A 114 -7.70 1.01 -21.43
N ALA A 115 -6.69 0.75 -20.59
CA ALA A 115 -6.79 0.83 -19.14
C ALA A 115 -6.97 2.26 -18.61
N SER A 116 -6.42 3.26 -19.32
CA SER A 116 -6.51 4.69 -18.94
C SER A 116 -7.88 5.35 -19.19
N THR A 117 -8.88 4.58 -19.60
CA THR A 117 -10.25 5.07 -19.85
C THR A 117 -10.90 5.54 -18.56
N SER A 118 -11.56 6.71 -18.57
CA SER A 118 -12.10 7.31 -17.35
C SER A 118 -13.11 6.43 -16.61
N GLN A 119 -13.94 5.68 -17.35
CA GLN A 119 -14.88 4.72 -16.77
C GLN A 119 -14.15 3.62 -15.98
N LEU A 120 -13.06 3.08 -16.53
CA LEU A 120 -12.30 2.01 -15.91
C LEU A 120 -11.54 2.52 -14.68
N LEU A 121 -10.88 3.67 -14.78
CA LEU A 121 -10.17 4.28 -13.66
C LEU A 121 -11.10 4.57 -12.48
N PHE A 122 -12.34 4.98 -12.76
CA PHE A 122 -13.33 5.20 -11.73
C PHE A 122 -13.75 3.88 -11.06
N SER A 123 -14.11 2.85 -11.84
CA SER A 123 -14.52 1.56 -11.30
C SER A 123 -13.40 0.88 -10.51
N GLU A 124 -12.17 0.89 -11.01
CA GLU A 124 -10.99 0.35 -10.32
C GLU A 124 -10.75 1.08 -8.99
N HIS A 125 -10.85 2.41 -8.98
CA HIS A 125 -10.63 3.18 -7.77
C HIS A 125 -11.70 2.91 -6.70
N MET A 126 -12.97 2.81 -7.10
CA MET A 126 -14.06 2.48 -6.17
C MET A 126 -13.93 1.05 -5.65
N ALA A 127 -13.68 0.07 -6.53
CA ALA A 127 -13.46 -1.32 -6.12
C ALA A 127 -12.32 -1.44 -5.09
N ARG A 128 -11.19 -0.73 -5.31
CA ARG A 128 -10.08 -0.67 -4.35
C ARG A 128 -10.47 -0.06 -3.00
N ILE A 129 -11.30 0.98 -2.98
CA ILE A 129 -11.79 1.60 -1.74
C ILE A 129 -12.64 0.62 -0.94
N ASP A 130 -13.49 -0.15 -1.63
CA ASP A 130 -14.36 -1.15 -1.02
C ASP A 130 -13.64 -2.46 -0.64
N GLY A 131 -12.36 -2.59 -1.01
CA GLY A 131 -11.57 -3.80 -0.77
C GLY A 131 -11.96 -4.98 -1.69
N ILE A 132 -12.56 -4.68 -2.84
CA ILE A 132 -12.94 -5.65 -3.86
C ILE A 132 -11.85 -5.69 -4.93
N SER A 133 -11.22 -6.85 -5.11
CA SER A 133 -10.23 -7.08 -6.15
C SER A 133 -10.31 -8.51 -6.66
N GLU A 134 -9.84 -8.71 -7.88
CA GLU A 134 -9.56 -10.04 -8.41
C GLU A 134 -8.27 -10.55 -7.80
N PHE A 135 -8.26 -11.82 -7.38
CA PHE A 135 -7.10 -12.47 -6.79
C PHE A 135 -6.68 -13.63 -7.71
N GLU A 136 -5.49 -13.52 -8.29
CA GLU A 136 -4.81 -14.65 -8.91
C GLU A 136 -4.03 -15.36 -7.79
N GLU A 137 -4.61 -16.45 -7.25
CA GLU A 137 -4.05 -17.17 -6.08
C GLU A 137 -2.69 -17.81 -6.38
N GLU A 138 -2.47 -18.20 -7.63
CA GLU A 138 -1.22 -18.76 -8.11
C GLU A 138 -0.57 -17.75 -9.08
N PRO A 139 0.32 -16.86 -8.58
CA PRO A 139 1.03 -15.95 -9.45
C PRO A 139 2.04 -16.72 -10.31
N LEU A 140 2.19 -16.32 -11.57
CA LEU A 140 3.31 -16.76 -12.39
C LEU A 140 4.58 -16.11 -11.85
N LEU A 141 5.38 -16.89 -11.11
CA LEU A 141 6.73 -16.52 -10.76
C LEU A 141 7.59 -16.81 -11.99
N GLU A 142 8.10 -15.77 -12.64
CA GLU A 142 9.19 -15.96 -13.61
C GLU A 142 10.37 -16.53 -12.81
N ASP A 143 10.76 -17.77 -13.10
CA ASP A 143 11.98 -18.36 -12.54
C ASP A 143 13.13 -17.40 -12.89
N GLU A 144 13.77 -16.79 -11.89
CA GLU A 144 15.07 -16.16 -12.05
C GLU A 144 16.10 -17.28 -12.32
N GLU A 145 16.02 -17.91 -13.50
CA GLU A 145 17.08 -18.75 -14.04
C GLU A 145 18.27 -17.85 -14.41
N ASP A 146 19.31 -17.97 -13.58
CA ASP A 146 20.74 -17.78 -13.86
C ASP A 146 21.19 -16.50 -14.61
N SER A 147 21.76 -15.55 -13.85
CA SER A 147 22.95 -14.80 -14.30
C SER A 147 24.02 -14.71 -13.19
#